data_AF-A2HZ39-F1
#
_entry.id   AF-A2HZ39-F1
#
_cell.length_a   1.000
_cell.length_b   1.000
_cell.length_c   1.000
_cell.angle_alpha   90.00
_cell.angle_beta   90.00
_cell.angle_gamma   90.00
#
_symmetry.space_group_name_H-M   'P 1'
#
loop_
_entity.id
_entity.type
_entity.pdbx_description
1 polymer ?
#
loop_
_entity_poly.entity_id
_entity_poly.type
_entity_poly.pdbx_seq_one_letter_code
_entity_poly.pdbx_strand_id
1 'polypeptide(L)'
;MYAQKPRAIKRFAERIHALQTRYSPDDVVSLQIFVQTVQEESPDDLIAFEVSDNNMCFYYAPFECKAYAHSIKTFHIDSTYKLLRSNIPLYAFTGKIKDFHIFPFLYFFCQPDTYQNIQVCVCAYLRWVTIEPEYISMDCAPQIAQAIEESIPQAQILWCGVHVLRAILRKSNKFSSQEKFEQFYNLMKDLVFKLDAEHEEEANAAYDQVLELLDTDPTASQYFNRQWRYNISRWIARDRREGDATNNIAEAHFRTLKHDYFPDRKNLRIDDVIIEIYTKVIPSFVIKLKIDQNPADDRVIRIMEKATNAEID
;
A
#
# COMPACT_ATOMS: atom_id res chain seq x y z
N MET A 1 -23.02 12.70 1.87
CA MET A 1 -23.31 11.79 0.75
C MET A 1 -22.54 12.31 -0.46
N TYR A 2 -21.43 11.67 -0.83
CA TYR A 2 -20.64 12.09 -1.99
C TYR A 2 -21.39 11.66 -3.25
N ALA A 3 -21.71 12.62 -4.12
CA ALA A 3 -22.41 12.35 -5.38
C ALA A 3 -21.46 12.64 -6.55
N GLN A 4 -21.16 11.60 -7.34
CA GLN A 4 -20.37 11.73 -8.56
C GLN A 4 -21.17 12.55 -9.58
N LYS A 5 -20.53 13.45 -10.33
CA LYS A 5 -21.25 14.23 -11.34
C LYS A 5 -21.87 13.29 -12.40
N PRO A 6 -23.10 13.54 -12.88
CA PRO A 6 -23.79 12.65 -13.83
C PRO A 6 -23.00 12.32 -15.11
N ARG A 7 -22.11 13.24 -15.53
CA ARG A 7 -21.24 13.08 -16.70
C ARG A 7 -20.14 12.03 -16.49
N ALA A 8 -19.65 11.85 -15.26
CA ALA A 8 -18.58 10.91 -14.92
C ALA A 8 -19.07 9.45 -14.86
N ILE A 9 -20.31 9.22 -14.40
CA ILE A 9 -20.94 7.89 -14.33
C ILE A 9 -21.15 7.32 -15.74
N LYS A 10 -21.65 8.14 -16.68
CA LYS A 10 -21.96 7.70 -18.05
C LYS A 10 -20.71 7.29 -18.83
N ARG A 11 -19.57 7.92 -18.54
CA ARG A 11 -18.29 7.66 -19.22
C ARG A 11 -17.57 6.41 -18.74
N PHE A 12 -17.89 5.82 -17.59
CA PHE A 12 -17.19 4.64 -17.07
C PHE A 12 -17.13 3.46 -18.04
N ALA A 13 -18.21 3.20 -18.78
CA ALA A 13 -18.25 2.17 -19.81
C ALA A 13 -17.60 2.60 -21.15
N GLU A 14 -17.52 3.92 -21.41
CA GLU A 14 -16.86 4.50 -22.60
C GLU A 14 -15.32 4.62 -22.40
N ARG A 15 -14.83 4.63 -21.15
CA ARG A 15 -13.42 4.77 -20.72
C ARG A 15 -12.45 3.74 -21.32
N ILE A 16 -12.92 2.55 -21.69
CA ILE A 16 -12.04 1.42 -22.07
C ILE A 16 -11.55 1.53 -23.52
N HIS A 17 -12.31 2.15 -24.42
CA HIS A 17 -11.99 2.12 -25.86
C HIS A 17 -11.19 3.33 -26.36
N ALA A 18 -11.28 4.48 -25.68
CA ALA A 18 -10.61 5.72 -26.10
C ALA A 18 -9.18 5.91 -25.54
N LEU A 19 -8.82 5.18 -24.49
CA LEU A 19 -7.59 5.39 -23.70
C LEU A 19 -6.51 4.31 -23.89
N GLN A 20 -6.69 3.37 -24.81
CA GLN A 20 -5.71 2.29 -25.07
C GLN A 20 -4.58 2.67 -26.04
N THR A 21 -4.55 3.92 -26.52
CA THR A 21 -3.55 4.39 -27.47
C THR A 21 -2.38 5.06 -26.77
N ARG A 22 -1.16 4.76 -27.25
CA ARG A 22 0.03 5.52 -26.88
C ARG A 22 -0.07 6.92 -27.47
N TYR A 23 0.05 7.94 -26.63
CA TYR A 23 -0.03 9.34 -27.06
C TYR A 23 1.31 9.87 -27.58
N SER A 24 2.43 9.29 -27.14
CA SER A 24 3.78 9.73 -27.51
C SER A 24 4.80 8.58 -27.43
N PRO A 25 5.87 8.58 -28.25
CA PRO A 25 7.02 7.69 -28.06
C PRO A 25 7.77 7.96 -26.75
N ASP A 26 7.69 9.16 -26.18
CA ASP A 26 8.20 9.49 -24.86
C ASP A 26 7.12 9.17 -23.81
N ASP A 27 7.43 8.32 -22.83
CA ASP A 27 6.44 7.85 -21.85
C ASP A 27 6.07 8.91 -20.80
N VAL A 28 6.94 9.88 -20.54
CA VAL A 28 6.63 11.01 -19.66
C VAL A 28 5.63 11.94 -20.35
N VAL A 29 5.90 12.31 -21.61
CA VAL A 29 4.97 13.14 -22.40
C VAL A 29 3.64 12.40 -22.62
N SER A 30 3.70 11.10 -22.91
CA SER A 30 2.51 10.26 -23.07
C SER A 30 1.65 10.25 -21.81
N LEU A 31 2.27 10.09 -20.63
CA LEU A 31 1.57 10.11 -19.34
C LEU A 31 1.00 11.49 -19.00
N GLN A 32 1.69 12.60 -19.35
CA GLN A 32 1.16 13.96 -19.17
C GLN A 32 -0.14 14.18 -19.97
N ILE A 33 -0.15 13.77 -21.25
CA ILE A 33 -1.34 13.86 -22.11
C ILE A 33 -2.48 13.01 -21.55
N PHE A 34 -2.17 11.79 -21.10
CA PHE A 34 -3.14 10.90 -20.47
C PHE A 34 -3.75 11.51 -19.21
N VAL A 35 -2.92 12.03 -18.30
CA VAL A 35 -3.39 12.68 -17.06
C VAL A 35 -4.31 13.86 -17.37
N GLN A 36 -3.94 14.73 -18.32
CA GLN A 36 -4.80 15.85 -18.73
C GLN A 36 -6.15 15.35 -19.27
N THR A 37 -6.13 14.32 -20.11
CA THR A 37 -7.35 13.70 -20.65
C THR A 37 -8.25 13.18 -19.53
N VAL A 38 -7.68 12.48 -18.54
CA VAL A 38 -8.45 11.99 -17.38
C VAL A 38 -9.00 13.14 -16.55
N GLN A 39 -8.26 14.22 -16.34
CA GLN A 39 -8.75 15.40 -15.61
C GLN A 39 -9.94 16.07 -16.31
N GLU A 40 -9.93 16.11 -17.64
CA GLU A 40 -11.03 16.65 -18.45
C GLU A 40 -12.26 15.71 -18.45
N GLU A 41 -12.02 14.40 -18.47
CA GLU A 41 -13.08 13.40 -18.60
C GLU A 41 -13.72 12.96 -17.28
N SER A 42 -12.92 12.89 -16.23
CA SER A 42 -13.25 12.41 -14.88
C SER A 42 -12.77 13.43 -13.83
N PRO A 43 -13.28 14.67 -13.83
CA PRO A 43 -12.78 15.75 -12.97
C PRO A 43 -12.99 15.55 -11.47
N ASP A 44 -13.74 14.51 -11.09
CA ASP A 44 -13.99 14.18 -9.68
C ASP A 44 -12.95 13.15 -9.15
N ASP A 45 -12.20 12.48 -10.01
CA ASP A 45 -11.09 11.60 -9.62
C ASP A 45 -9.88 12.44 -9.16
N LEU A 46 -9.06 11.88 -8.27
CA LEU A 46 -7.76 12.47 -7.97
C LEU A 46 -6.74 11.91 -8.94
N ILE A 47 -6.18 12.75 -9.81
CA ILE A 47 -5.05 12.38 -10.65
C ILE A 47 -4.12 13.58 -10.88
N ALA A 48 -2.81 13.35 -10.77
CA ALA A 48 -1.81 14.32 -11.22
C ALA A 48 -0.51 13.62 -11.62
N PHE A 49 0.26 14.31 -12.44
CA PHE A 49 1.63 13.94 -12.78
C PHE A 49 2.50 15.19 -12.80
N GLU A 50 3.26 15.38 -11.73
CA GLU A 50 4.17 16.50 -11.54
C GLU A 50 5.56 16.10 -12.01
N VAL A 51 6.11 16.83 -12.99
CA VAL A 51 7.40 16.55 -13.60
C VAL A 51 8.26 17.81 -13.60
N SER A 52 9.50 17.65 -13.17
CA SER A 52 10.58 18.63 -13.28
C SER A 52 11.88 17.91 -13.65
N ASP A 53 12.96 18.66 -13.92
CA ASP A 53 14.21 18.13 -14.48
C ASP A 53 14.75 16.88 -13.76
N ASN A 54 14.57 16.78 -12.44
CA ASN A 54 15.05 15.66 -11.62
C ASN A 54 13.99 15.04 -10.71
N ASN A 55 12.71 15.39 -10.90
CA ASN A 55 11.65 14.90 -10.03
C ASN A 55 10.40 14.51 -10.83
N MET A 56 9.83 13.36 -10.51
CA MET A 56 8.57 12.87 -11.05
C MET A 56 7.71 12.34 -9.91
N CYS A 57 6.49 12.84 -9.77
CA CYS A 57 5.49 12.34 -8.84
C CYS A 57 4.18 12.13 -9.60
N PHE A 58 3.72 10.88 -9.65
CA PHE A 58 2.41 10.53 -10.17
C PHE A 58 1.56 9.96 -9.04
N TYR A 59 0.29 10.34 -8.99
CA TYR A 59 -0.67 9.71 -8.09
C TYR A 59 -2.07 9.66 -8.70
N TYR A 60 -2.80 8.60 -8.40
CA TYR A 60 -4.16 8.38 -8.86
C TYR A 60 -5.03 7.67 -7.82
N ALA A 61 -6.22 8.20 -7.59
CA ALA A 61 -7.28 7.58 -6.81
C ALA A 61 -8.65 7.81 -7.49
N PRO A 62 -9.47 6.76 -7.71
CA PRO A 62 -10.80 6.91 -8.30
C PRO A 62 -11.78 7.55 -7.31
N PHE A 63 -12.73 8.35 -7.80
CA PHE A 63 -13.75 8.99 -6.96
C PHE A 63 -14.50 7.99 -6.06
N GLU A 64 -14.79 6.80 -6.57
CA GLU A 64 -15.52 5.75 -5.85
C GLU A 64 -14.86 5.39 -4.52
N CYS A 65 -13.53 5.51 -4.39
CA CYS A 65 -12.82 5.17 -3.15
C CYS A 65 -13.08 6.18 -2.01
N LYS A 66 -13.47 7.41 -2.34
CA LYS A 66 -13.62 8.51 -1.37
C LYS A 66 -14.63 8.19 -0.27
N ALA A 67 -15.75 7.56 -0.63
CA ALA A 67 -16.77 7.19 0.34
C ALA A 67 -16.30 6.08 1.30
N TYR A 68 -15.53 5.12 0.80
CA TYR A 68 -15.07 3.98 1.60
C TYR A 68 -13.92 4.35 2.51
N ALA A 69 -13.10 5.33 2.13
CA ALA A 69 -11.91 5.72 2.88
C ALA A 69 -12.23 6.06 4.35
N HIS A 70 -13.38 6.69 4.63
CA HIS A 70 -13.85 7.02 5.98
C HIS A 70 -14.24 5.80 6.84
N SER A 71 -14.44 4.62 6.23
CA SER A 71 -14.75 3.37 6.93
C SER A 71 -13.50 2.55 7.26
N ILE A 72 -12.33 3.00 6.82
CA ILE A 72 -11.07 2.30 7.00
C ILE A 72 -10.34 2.87 8.22
N LYS A 73 -10.15 2.04 9.24
CA LYS A 73 -9.33 2.39 10.42
C LYS A 73 -7.83 2.21 10.16
N THR A 74 -7.46 1.10 9.51
CA THR A 74 -6.07 0.76 9.18
C THR A 74 -5.88 0.77 7.67
N PHE A 75 -5.00 1.65 7.19
CA PHE A 75 -4.51 1.58 5.83
C PHE A 75 -3.16 0.88 5.77
N HIS A 76 -2.87 0.29 4.62
CA HIS A 76 -1.66 -0.48 4.37
C HIS A 76 -0.90 0.14 3.21
N ILE A 77 0.37 0.46 3.41
CA ILE A 77 1.23 1.03 2.36
C ILE A 77 2.38 0.08 2.07
N ASP A 78 2.58 -0.21 0.79
CA ASP A 78 3.73 -0.97 0.32
C ASP A 78 4.13 -0.49 -1.08
N SER A 79 5.29 -0.94 -1.53
CA SER A 79 5.83 -0.65 -2.85
C SER A 79 6.23 -1.92 -3.57
N THR A 80 6.25 -1.86 -4.89
CA THR A 80 6.74 -2.95 -5.70
C THR A 80 7.69 -2.47 -6.78
N TYR A 81 8.79 -3.20 -6.92
CA TYR A 81 9.84 -2.94 -7.91
C TYR A 81 9.68 -3.84 -9.13
N LYS A 82 10.41 -3.46 -10.20
CA LYS A 82 10.53 -4.19 -11.47
C LYS A 82 9.26 -4.24 -12.33
N LEU A 83 8.18 -3.59 -11.91
CA LEU A 83 7.01 -3.41 -12.78
C LEU A 83 7.25 -2.23 -13.74
N LEU A 84 7.55 -1.05 -13.19
CA LEU A 84 7.96 0.12 -13.96
C LEU A 84 9.44 0.04 -14.37
N ARG A 85 9.80 0.72 -15.46
CA ARG A 85 11.17 0.88 -15.94
C ARG A 85 12.05 1.62 -14.92
N SER A 86 13.36 1.61 -15.17
CA SER A 86 14.34 2.40 -14.40
C SER A 86 14.32 2.16 -12.89
N ASN A 87 13.85 0.99 -12.46
CA ASN A 87 13.69 0.62 -11.06
C ASN A 87 12.81 1.60 -10.25
N ILE A 88 11.87 2.29 -10.90
CA ILE A 88 10.91 3.17 -10.24
C ILE A 88 9.95 2.29 -9.41
N PRO A 89 9.81 2.52 -8.09
CA PRO A 89 8.83 1.82 -7.27
C PRO A 89 7.40 2.29 -7.59
N LEU A 90 6.49 1.33 -7.78
CA LEU A 90 5.05 1.60 -7.76
C LEU A 90 4.52 1.33 -6.35
N TYR A 91 3.90 2.33 -5.73
CA TYR A 91 3.27 2.24 -4.44
C TYR A 91 1.76 2.04 -4.56
N ALA A 92 1.21 1.41 -3.53
CA ALA A 92 -0.22 1.31 -3.33
C ALA A 92 -0.55 1.63 -1.87
N PHE A 93 -1.51 2.51 -1.66
CA PHE A 93 -2.21 2.70 -0.40
C PHE A 93 -3.47 1.85 -0.47
N THR A 94 -3.56 0.83 0.38
CA THR A 94 -4.61 -0.18 0.35
C THR A 94 -5.36 -0.22 1.68
N GLY A 95 -6.56 -0.77 1.66
CA GLY A 95 -7.35 -0.97 2.87
C GLY A 95 -8.31 -2.13 2.70
N LYS A 96 -8.78 -2.66 3.83
CA LYS A 96 -9.78 -3.72 3.86
C LYS A 96 -11.17 -3.10 4.01
N ILE A 97 -12.00 -3.27 2.99
CA ILE A 97 -13.43 -2.99 3.06
C ILE A 97 -14.12 -4.25 3.61
N LYS A 98 -15.30 -4.11 4.24
CA LYS A 98 -16.03 -5.23 4.88
C LYS A 98 -16.08 -6.50 4.00
N ASP A 99 -16.11 -7.65 4.66
CA ASP A 99 -16.24 -9.00 4.08
C ASP A 99 -15.18 -9.43 3.05
N PHE A 100 -13.95 -8.91 3.19
CA PHE A 100 -12.69 -9.35 2.56
C PHE A 100 -12.19 -8.65 1.29
N HIS A 101 -12.77 -7.50 0.89
CA HIS A 101 -12.20 -6.77 -0.24
C HIS A 101 -10.97 -5.97 0.14
N ILE A 102 -9.83 -6.36 -0.41
CA ILE A 102 -8.65 -5.50 -0.50
C ILE A 102 -8.89 -4.50 -1.61
N PHE A 103 -8.85 -3.20 -1.29
CA PHE A 103 -9.07 -2.14 -2.27
C PHE A 103 -7.85 -1.22 -2.34
N PRO A 104 -7.30 -0.94 -3.54
CA PRO A 104 -6.27 0.07 -3.73
C PRO A 104 -6.89 1.46 -3.78
N PHE A 105 -6.75 2.20 -2.67
CA PHE A 105 -7.28 3.55 -2.50
C PHE A 105 -6.43 4.61 -3.22
N LEU A 106 -5.14 4.36 -3.39
CA LEU A 106 -4.21 5.24 -4.09
C LEU A 106 -3.15 4.39 -4.76
N TYR A 107 -2.87 4.63 -6.03
CA TYR A 107 -1.62 4.25 -6.66
C TYR A 107 -0.75 5.47 -6.86
N PHE A 108 0.54 5.33 -6.64
CA PHE A 108 1.48 6.41 -6.94
C PHE A 108 2.87 5.85 -7.26
N PHE A 109 3.67 6.62 -7.96
CA PHE A 109 5.10 6.39 -8.05
C PHE A 109 5.81 7.72 -7.87
N CYS A 110 7.06 7.66 -7.41
CA CYS A 110 7.91 8.83 -7.39
C CYS A 110 9.35 8.50 -7.77
N GLN A 111 10.03 9.50 -8.31
CA GLN A 111 11.45 9.44 -8.63
C GLN A 111 12.07 10.82 -8.40
N PRO A 112 13.08 10.96 -7.51
CA PRO A 112 13.70 9.90 -6.73
C PRO A 112 12.77 9.33 -5.63
N ASP A 113 12.99 8.08 -5.25
CA ASP A 113 12.33 7.41 -4.13
C ASP A 113 12.83 8.00 -2.81
N THR A 114 12.17 9.07 -2.37
CA THR A 114 12.48 9.85 -1.18
C THR A 114 11.24 10.04 -0.34
N TYR A 115 11.40 10.23 0.97
CA TYR A 115 10.26 10.43 1.86
C TYR A 115 9.43 11.66 1.49
N GLN A 116 10.08 12.74 1.01
CA GLN A 116 9.41 13.97 0.60
C GLN A 116 8.47 13.72 -0.58
N ASN A 117 8.92 12.96 -1.57
CA ASN A 117 8.11 12.67 -2.74
C ASN A 117 6.96 11.69 -2.41
N ILE A 118 7.22 10.70 -1.53
CA ILE A 118 6.16 9.83 -1.02
C ILE A 118 5.11 10.67 -0.27
N GLN A 119 5.55 11.61 0.57
CA GLN A 119 4.69 12.53 1.31
C GLN A 119 3.82 13.37 0.37
N VAL A 120 4.36 13.91 -0.73
CA VAL A 120 3.56 14.66 -1.73
C VAL A 120 2.36 13.83 -2.19
N CYS A 121 2.60 12.58 -2.60
CA CYS A 121 1.55 11.70 -3.10
C CYS A 121 0.53 11.33 -2.01
N VAL A 122 1.00 10.97 -0.81
CA VAL A 122 0.12 10.58 0.30
C VAL A 122 -0.70 11.77 0.81
N CYS A 123 -0.08 12.94 1.01
CA CYS A 123 -0.80 14.14 1.42
C CYS A 123 -1.84 14.58 0.38
N ALA A 124 -1.55 14.48 -0.91
CA ALA A 124 -2.51 14.79 -1.97
C ALA A 124 -3.78 13.94 -1.83
N TYR A 125 -3.61 12.63 -1.61
CA TYR A 125 -4.73 11.72 -1.36
C TYR A 125 -5.52 12.09 -0.12
N LEU A 126 -4.86 12.20 1.04
CA LEU A 126 -5.52 12.43 2.32
C LEU A 126 -6.27 13.75 2.40
N ARG A 127 -5.70 14.81 1.81
CA ARG A 127 -6.38 16.11 1.67
C ARG A 127 -7.62 15.99 0.79
N TRP A 128 -7.51 15.27 -0.33
CA TRP A 128 -8.62 15.07 -1.26
C TRP A 128 -9.75 14.25 -0.65
N VAL A 129 -9.47 13.16 0.09
CA VAL A 129 -10.50 12.40 0.80
C VAL A 129 -10.95 13.02 2.13
N THR A 130 -10.15 13.94 2.68
CA THR A 130 -10.39 14.60 3.97
C THR A 130 -10.52 13.59 5.12
N ILE A 131 -9.51 12.73 5.26
CA ILE A 131 -9.42 11.75 6.35
C ILE A 131 -8.09 11.86 7.09
N GLU A 132 -8.11 11.49 8.37
CA GLU A 132 -6.93 11.26 9.19
C GLU A 132 -6.96 9.79 9.64
N PRO A 133 -6.20 8.90 9.00
CA PRO A 133 -6.11 7.49 9.39
C PRO A 133 -5.64 7.34 10.83
N GLU A 134 -6.26 6.42 11.58
CA GLU A 134 -5.81 6.08 12.93
C GLU A 134 -4.53 5.24 12.89
N TYR A 135 -4.46 4.28 11.96
CA TYR A 135 -3.34 3.34 11.85
C TYR A 135 -2.84 3.23 10.41
N ILE A 136 -1.51 3.19 10.26
CA ILE A 136 -0.84 2.86 9.00
C ILE A 136 0.03 1.64 9.21
N SER A 137 -0.34 0.54 8.56
CA SER A 137 0.43 -0.71 8.52
C SER A 137 1.40 -0.69 7.35
N MET A 138 2.67 -1.03 7.59
CA MET A 138 3.70 -0.99 6.57
C MET A 138 4.85 -1.95 6.86
N ASP A 139 5.74 -2.10 5.88
CA ASP A 139 7.02 -2.75 6.06
C ASP A 139 7.98 -1.91 6.92
N CYS A 140 9.08 -2.53 7.35
CA CYS A 140 10.15 -1.83 8.06
C CYS A 140 10.98 -0.97 7.08
N ALA A 141 10.36 0.08 6.54
CA ALA A 141 10.90 0.96 5.50
C ALA A 141 11.02 2.40 6.03
N PRO A 142 12.22 2.87 6.40
CA PRO A 142 12.40 4.17 7.05
C PRO A 142 11.87 5.37 6.24
N GLN A 143 12.05 5.36 4.93
CA GLN A 143 11.57 6.45 4.06
C GLN A 143 10.04 6.54 4.00
N ILE A 144 9.34 5.40 4.03
CA ILE A 144 7.87 5.36 4.09
C ILE A 144 7.42 5.81 5.47
N ALA A 145 8.07 5.33 6.52
CA ALA A 145 7.75 5.71 7.89
C ALA A 145 7.86 7.23 8.09
N GLN A 146 8.98 7.83 7.67
CA GLN A 146 9.17 9.28 7.77
C GLN A 146 8.12 10.05 6.94
N ALA A 147 7.83 9.60 5.73
CA ALA A 147 6.81 10.24 4.89
C ALA A 147 5.44 10.25 5.59
N ILE A 148 5.05 9.14 6.24
CA ILE A 148 3.79 9.04 6.97
C ILE A 148 3.80 9.89 8.24
N GLU A 149 4.88 9.88 9.03
CA GLU A 149 5.01 10.69 10.25
C GLU A 149 4.88 12.19 9.96
N GLU A 150 5.46 12.65 8.85
CA GLU A 150 5.35 14.05 8.43
C GLU A 150 4.03 14.36 7.70
N SER A 151 3.32 13.36 7.17
CA SER A 151 2.02 13.53 6.52
C SER A 151 0.86 13.54 7.51
N ILE A 152 0.91 12.65 8.51
CA ILE A 152 -0.17 12.34 9.45
C ILE A 152 0.45 12.04 10.82
N PRO A 153 0.92 13.05 11.56
CA PRO A 153 1.65 12.83 12.82
C PRO A 153 0.82 12.14 13.90
N GLN A 154 -0.51 12.16 13.79
CA GLN A 154 -1.43 11.49 14.71
C GLN A 154 -1.63 10.01 14.39
N ALA A 155 -1.30 9.56 13.18
CA ALA A 155 -1.46 8.17 12.80
C ALA A 155 -0.42 7.30 13.49
N GLN A 156 -0.85 6.19 14.09
CA GLN A 156 0.06 5.21 14.65
C GLN A 156 0.62 4.32 13.54
N ILE A 157 1.94 4.31 13.38
CA ILE A 157 2.63 3.41 12.45
C ILE A 157 2.78 2.04 13.07
N LEU A 158 2.28 1.03 12.36
CA LEU A 158 2.40 -0.38 12.71
C LEU A 158 3.30 -1.08 11.69
N TRP A 159 4.39 -1.67 12.17
CA TRP A 159 5.26 -2.50 11.34
C TRP A 159 4.73 -3.91 11.24
N CYS A 160 4.73 -4.43 10.00
CA CYS A 160 4.29 -5.78 9.70
C CYS A 160 5.07 -6.82 10.50
N GLY A 161 4.39 -7.54 11.39
CA GLY A 161 5.03 -8.52 12.27
C GLY A 161 5.76 -9.63 11.49
N VAL A 162 5.21 -10.02 10.33
CA VAL A 162 5.84 -11.01 9.44
C VAL A 162 7.18 -10.47 8.90
N HIS A 163 7.23 -9.20 8.51
CA HIS A 163 8.46 -8.59 8.02
C HIS A 163 9.48 -8.33 9.11
N VAL A 164 9.03 -7.97 10.31
CA VAL A 164 9.89 -7.88 11.51
C VAL A 164 10.59 -9.22 11.75
N LEU A 165 9.83 -10.32 11.83
CA LEU A 165 10.42 -11.65 12.04
C LEU A 165 11.29 -12.11 10.87
N ARG A 166 10.90 -11.89 9.61
CA ARG A 166 11.75 -12.19 8.43
C ARG A 166 13.07 -11.40 8.48
N ALA A 167 13.05 -10.13 8.89
CA ALA A 167 14.24 -9.30 9.01
C ALA A 167 15.17 -9.80 10.12
N ILE A 168 14.62 -10.19 11.26
CA ILE A 168 15.35 -10.81 12.38
C ILE A 168 15.98 -12.14 11.95
N LEU A 169 15.22 -12.99 11.25
CA LEU A 169 15.68 -14.30 10.79
C LEU A 169 16.96 -14.22 9.94
N ARG A 170 17.06 -13.18 9.10
CA ARG A 170 18.24 -12.91 8.25
C ARG A 170 19.48 -12.46 9.03
N LYS A 171 19.37 -12.27 10.35
CA LYS A 171 20.43 -11.76 11.24
C LYS A 171 20.82 -12.78 12.30
N SER A 172 20.53 -14.07 12.10
CA SER A 172 21.01 -15.14 12.97
C SER A 172 22.53 -15.11 13.15
N ASN A 173 23.28 -14.72 12.11
CA ASN A 173 24.73 -14.55 12.15
C ASN A 173 25.24 -13.43 13.09
N LYS A 174 24.34 -12.64 13.69
CA LYS A 174 24.70 -11.63 14.70
C LYS A 174 24.78 -12.19 16.11
N PHE A 175 24.35 -13.44 16.30
CA PHE A 175 24.34 -14.10 17.59
C PHE A 175 25.54 -15.04 17.74
N SER A 176 26.03 -15.18 18.96
CA SER A 176 27.18 -16.01 19.30
C SER A 176 26.92 -17.52 19.13
N SER A 177 25.64 -17.94 19.21
CA SER A 177 25.22 -19.32 19.01
C SER A 177 23.81 -19.41 18.45
N GLN A 178 23.53 -20.54 17.79
CA GLN A 178 22.20 -20.85 17.24
C GLN A 178 21.14 -20.94 18.34
N GLU A 179 21.47 -21.53 19.48
CA GLU A 179 20.56 -21.67 20.63
C GLU A 179 20.10 -20.30 21.16
N LYS A 180 21.03 -19.35 21.33
CA LYS A 180 20.67 -17.98 21.76
C LYS A 180 19.79 -17.29 20.72
N PHE A 181 20.10 -17.46 19.44
CA PHE A 181 19.28 -16.91 18.37
C PHE A 181 17.86 -17.47 18.39
N GLU A 182 17.69 -18.78 18.60
CA GLU A 182 16.37 -19.43 18.67
C GLU A 182 15.55 -18.95 19.87
N GLN A 183 16.18 -18.84 21.05
CA GLN A 183 15.54 -18.27 22.23
C GLN A 183 15.09 -16.82 21.98
N PHE A 184 15.99 -15.98 21.46
CA PHE A 184 15.67 -14.60 21.08
C PHE A 184 14.53 -14.54 20.07
N TYR A 185 14.58 -15.34 19.01
CA TYR A 185 13.57 -15.35 17.95
C TYR A 185 12.18 -15.74 18.47
N ASN A 186 12.10 -16.71 19.39
CA ASN A 186 10.85 -17.12 20.02
C ASN A 186 10.26 -16.00 20.89
N LEU A 187 11.09 -15.34 21.71
CA LEU A 187 10.66 -14.16 22.48
C LEU A 187 10.15 -13.04 21.56
N MET A 188 10.89 -12.75 20.49
CA MET A 188 10.45 -11.76 19.49
C MET A 188 9.13 -12.15 18.83
N LYS A 189 8.92 -13.43 18.53
CA LYS A 189 7.65 -13.93 17.96
C LYS A 189 6.49 -13.71 18.94
N ASP A 190 6.70 -13.97 20.22
CA ASP A 190 5.67 -13.80 21.24
C ASP A 190 5.34 -12.32 21.43
N LEU A 191 6.35 -11.46 21.53
CA LEU A 191 6.20 -10.00 21.58
C LEU A 191 5.50 -9.45 20.33
N VAL A 192 5.76 -10.01 19.15
CA VAL A 192 5.19 -9.53 17.88
C VAL A 192 3.74 -9.98 17.67
N PHE A 193 3.32 -11.14 18.18
CA PHE A 193 2.02 -11.73 17.80
C PHE A 193 1.12 -12.18 18.94
N LYS A 194 1.64 -12.40 20.15
CA LYS A 194 0.88 -13.06 21.23
C LYS A 194 0.61 -12.14 22.42
N LEU A 195 1.59 -11.32 22.79
CA LEU A 195 1.54 -10.56 24.03
C LEU A 195 1.00 -9.16 23.74
N ASP A 196 -0.32 -9.05 23.71
CA ASP A 196 -1.08 -7.81 23.51
C ASP A 196 -1.30 -7.04 24.83
N ALA A 197 -2.16 -6.01 24.79
CA ALA A 197 -2.42 -5.14 25.94
C ALA A 197 -3.03 -5.89 27.14
N GLU A 198 -3.72 -7.01 26.91
CA GLU A 198 -4.27 -7.85 27.98
C GLU A 198 -3.17 -8.65 28.71
N HIS A 199 -2.02 -8.83 28.07
CA HIS A 199 -0.87 -9.62 28.55
C HIS A 199 0.34 -8.73 28.89
N GLU A 200 0.11 -7.50 29.39
CA GLU A 200 1.17 -6.50 29.60
C GLU A 200 2.30 -6.99 30.51
N GLU A 201 1.99 -7.67 31.62
CA GLU A 201 3.01 -8.21 32.54
C GLU A 201 3.88 -9.27 31.86
N GLU A 202 3.26 -10.18 31.09
CA GLU A 202 3.96 -11.20 30.32
C GLU A 202 4.82 -10.59 29.20
N ALA A 203 4.31 -9.55 28.53
CA ALA A 203 5.04 -8.79 27.52
C ALA A 203 6.30 -8.14 28.11
N ASN A 204 6.17 -7.52 29.29
CA ASN A 204 7.29 -6.92 30.01
C ASN A 204 8.32 -7.98 30.41
N ALA A 205 7.88 -9.11 30.97
CA ALA A 205 8.77 -10.20 31.35
C ALA A 205 9.50 -10.82 30.14
N ALA A 206 8.81 -11.00 29.01
CA ALA A 206 9.43 -11.49 27.77
C ALA A 206 10.44 -10.48 27.20
N TYR A 207 10.16 -9.18 27.31
CA TYR A 207 11.08 -8.12 26.91
C TYR A 207 12.33 -8.09 27.80
N ASP A 208 12.18 -8.23 29.11
CA ASP A 208 13.31 -8.29 30.05
C ASP A 208 14.22 -9.51 29.73
N GLN A 209 13.63 -10.67 29.43
CA GLN A 209 14.39 -11.84 28.97
C GLN A 209 15.15 -11.59 27.66
N VAL A 210 14.60 -10.80 26.73
CA VAL A 210 15.33 -10.37 25.53
C VAL A 210 16.56 -9.55 25.93
N LEU A 211 16.43 -8.60 26.86
CA LEU A 211 17.55 -7.77 27.30
C LEU A 211 18.64 -8.62 27.98
N GLU A 212 18.26 -9.53 28.88
CA GLU A 212 19.20 -10.45 29.56
C GLU A 212 19.99 -11.31 28.56
N LEU A 213 19.31 -11.84 27.53
CA LEU A 213 19.95 -12.63 26.49
C LEU A 213 20.99 -11.80 25.71
N LEU A 214 20.64 -10.55 25.39
CA LEU A 214 21.47 -9.63 24.61
C LEU A 214 22.64 -9.05 25.42
N ASP A 215 22.57 -8.98 26.74
CA ASP A 215 23.67 -8.50 27.60
C ASP A 215 24.95 -9.33 27.44
N THR A 216 24.78 -10.61 27.11
CA THR A 216 25.89 -11.54 26.85
C THR A 216 26.31 -11.60 25.38
N ASP A 217 25.72 -10.78 24.51
CA ASP A 217 25.96 -10.77 23.07
C ASP A 217 25.98 -9.32 22.50
N PRO A 218 27.15 -8.64 22.58
CA PRO A 218 27.26 -7.23 22.21
C PRO A 218 26.87 -6.93 20.75
N THR A 219 27.11 -7.87 19.84
CA THR A 219 26.81 -7.68 18.40
C THR A 219 25.30 -7.76 18.15
N ALA A 220 24.63 -8.75 18.74
CA ALA A 220 23.18 -8.86 18.70
C ALA A 220 22.51 -7.68 19.40
N SER A 221 23.04 -7.25 20.55
CA SER A 221 22.55 -6.10 21.31
C SER A 221 22.62 -4.81 20.51
N GLN A 222 23.75 -4.53 19.85
CA GLN A 222 23.90 -3.35 18.98
C GLN A 222 22.88 -3.37 17.83
N TYR A 223 22.68 -4.53 17.20
CA TYR A 223 21.67 -4.70 16.15
C TYR A 223 20.25 -4.43 16.67
N PHE A 224 19.90 -5.03 17.81
CA PHE A 224 18.58 -4.89 18.42
C PHE A 224 18.28 -3.44 18.82
N ASN A 225 19.23 -2.79 19.49
CA ASN A 225 19.07 -1.42 19.97
C ASN A 225 18.87 -0.43 18.81
N ARG A 226 19.62 -0.60 17.71
CA ARG A 226 19.56 0.30 16.56
C ARG A 226 18.23 0.25 15.82
N GLN A 227 17.65 -0.93 15.65
CA GLN A 227 16.48 -1.11 14.77
C GLN A 227 15.18 -1.35 15.55
N TRP A 228 15.22 -2.23 16.54
CA TRP A 228 14.01 -2.78 17.17
C TRP A 228 13.66 -2.07 18.46
N ARG A 229 14.62 -1.87 19.37
CA ARG A 229 14.34 -1.22 20.66
C ARG A 229 13.79 0.19 20.51
N TYR A 230 14.41 1.01 19.67
CA TYR A 230 13.99 2.40 19.45
C TYR A 230 12.58 2.49 18.84
N ASN A 231 12.16 1.47 18.09
CA ASN A 231 10.88 1.43 17.39
C ASN A 231 9.88 0.45 18.03
N ILE A 232 10.05 0.11 19.32
CA ILE A 232 9.30 -0.96 19.99
C ILE A 232 7.78 -0.83 19.82
N SER A 233 7.25 0.38 19.98
CA SER A 233 5.82 0.67 19.85
C SER A 233 5.25 0.47 18.45
N ARG A 234 6.11 0.38 17.43
CA ARG A 234 5.67 0.11 16.06
C ARG A 234 5.46 -1.38 15.80
N TRP A 235 6.10 -2.28 16.54
CA TRP A 235 6.11 -3.70 16.21
C TRP A 235 5.70 -4.64 17.36
N ILE A 236 5.64 -4.20 18.61
CA ILE A 236 5.16 -5.05 19.70
C ILE A 236 3.63 -5.15 19.66
N ALA A 237 3.07 -6.34 19.93
CA ALA A 237 1.63 -6.57 19.93
C ALA A 237 0.91 -5.76 21.02
N ARG A 238 1.51 -5.62 22.21
CA ARG A 238 0.96 -4.86 23.33
C ARG A 238 0.56 -3.43 22.99
N ASP A 239 1.36 -2.77 22.17
CA ASP A 239 1.13 -1.36 21.83
C ASP A 239 0.17 -1.22 20.63
N ARG A 240 -0.22 -2.35 20.01
CA ARG A 240 -1.26 -2.39 18.97
C ARG A 240 -2.60 -2.40 19.68
N ARG A 241 -3.37 -1.34 19.45
CA ARG A 241 -4.78 -1.26 19.87
C ARG A 241 -5.62 -2.14 18.93
N GLU A 242 -6.44 -1.54 18.08
CA GLU A 242 -7.29 -2.25 17.11
C GLU A 242 -6.65 -2.40 15.72
N GLY A 243 -5.41 -1.91 15.53
CA GLY A 243 -4.78 -1.83 14.20
C GLY A 243 -4.18 -3.15 13.71
N ASP A 244 -4.33 -3.43 12.41
CA ASP A 244 -3.79 -4.63 11.76
C ASP A 244 -2.29 -4.49 11.46
N ALA A 245 -1.45 -5.24 12.16
CA ALA A 245 -0.01 -5.27 11.95
C ALA A 245 0.44 -6.38 10.97
N THR A 246 -0.42 -6.75 10.03
CA THR A 246 -0.04 -7.54 8.85
C THR A 246 -0.11 -6.66 7.61
N ASN A 247 0.99 -6.57 6.85
CA ASN A 247 1.00 -5.91 5.54
C ASN A 247 0.61 -6.88 4.40
N ASN A 248 0.00 -8.02 4.76
CA ASN A 248 -0.46 -9.02 3.81
C ASN A 248 -1.48 -8.44 2.82
N ILE A 249 -2.22 -7.41 3.22
CA ILE A 249 -3.19 -6.72 2.37
C ILE A 249 -2.49 -6.07 1.17
N ALA A 250 -1.46 -5.27 1.40
CA ALA A 250 -0.71 -4.62 0.33
C ALA A 250 0.14 -5.65 -0.48
N GLU A 251 0.79 -6.61 0.20
CA GLU A 251 1.52 -7.69 -0.49
C GLU A 251 0.62 -8.51 -1.42
N ALA A 252 -0.56 -8.93 -0.92
CA ALA A 252 -1.51 -9.73 -1.70
C ALA A 252 -2.05 -8.92 -2.87
N HIS A 253 -2.32 -7.63 -2.66
CA HIS A 253 -2.70 -6.72 -3.74
C HIS A 253 -1.62 -6.67 -4.85
N PHE A 254 -0.35 -6.48 -4.51
CA PHE A 254 0.72 -6.48 -5.51
C PHE A 254 0.94 -7.85 -6.17
N ARG A 255 0.68 -8.95 -5.46
CA ARG A 255 0.71 -10.29 -6.05
C ARG A 255 -0.36 -10.43 -7.13
N THR A 256 -1.61 -10.06 -6.82
CA THR A 256 -2.71 -10.01 -7.78
C THR A 256 -2.40 -9.07 -8.95
N LEU A 257 -1.87 -7.87 -8.67
CA LEU A 257 -1.48 -6.92 -9.70
C LEU A 257 -0.50 -7.54 -10.71
N LYS A 258 0.58 -8.14 -10.22
CA LYS A 258 1.62 -8.72 -11.08
C LYS A 258 1.18 -10.00 -11.78
N HIS A 259 0.39 -10.84 -11.13
CA HIS A 259 0.02 -12.14 -11.68
C HIS A 259 -1.16 -12.02 -12.65
N ASP A 260 -2.20 -11.27 -12.28
CA ASP A 260 -3.46 -11.27 -13.03
C ASP A 260 -3.48 -10.17 -14.09
N TYR A 261 -2.87 -9.01 -13.80
CA TYR A 261 -2.88 -7.88 -14.72
C TYR A 261 -1.57 -7.76 -15.50
N PHE A 262 -0.41 -8.06 -14.93
CA PHE A 262 0.89 -7.91 -15.59
C PHE A 262 1.71 -9.22 -15.66
N PRO A 263 1.11 -10.36 -16.09
CA PRO A 263 1.80 -11.65 -16.07
C PRO A 263 3.09 -11.62 -16.88
N ASP A 264 4.18 -12.06 -16.27
CA ASP A 264 5.54 -12.13 -16.86
C ASP A 264 6.11 -10.81 -17.41
N ARG A 265 5.43 -9.67 -17.20
CA ARG A 265 5.86 -8.36 -17.67
C ARG A 265 6.68 -7.64 -16.60
N LYS A 266 7.81 -7.05 -17.02
CA LYS A 266 8.74 -6.31 -16.15
C LYS A 266 9.32 -5.11 -16.88
N ASN A 267 9.74 -4.10 -16.11
CA ASN A 267 10.40 -2.89 -16.61
C ASN A 267 9.59 -2.17 -17.72
N LEU A 268 8.28 -2.12 -17.54
CA LEU A 268 7.33 -1.50 -18.46
C LEU A 268 7.45 0.03 -18.43
N ARG A 269 7.03 0.65 -19.53
CA ARG A 269 6.90 2.12 -19.60
C ARG A 269 5.90 2.62 -18.57
N ILE A 270 6.10 3.84 -18.08
CA ILE A 270 5.23 4.38 -17.01
C ILE A 270 3.80 4.59 -17.49
N ASP A 271 3.63 5.09 -18.73
CA ASP A 271 2.32 5.32 -19.34
C ASP A 271 1.53 4.02 -19.50
N ASP A 272 2.15 2.98 -20.09
CA ASP A 272 1.51 1.67 -20.31
C ASP A 272 0.96 1.08 -19.00
N VAL A 273 1.72 1.15 -17.89
CA VAL A 273 1.28 0.62 -16.59
C VAL A 273 0.15 1.45 -15.99
N ILE A 274 0.26 2.78 -16.01
CA ILE A 274 -0.76 3.65 -15.43
C ILE A 274 -2.08 3.57 -16.21
N ILE A 275 -2.02 3.55 -17.54
CA ILE A 275 -3.20 3.38 -18.40
C ILE A 275 -3.90 2.05 -18.07
N GLU A 276 -3.16 0.96 -17.91
CA GLU A 276 -3.72 -0.33 -17.56
C GLU A 276 -4.30 -0.36 -16.13
N ILE A 277 -3.65 0.32 -15.17
CA ILE A 277 -4.20 0.51 -13.82
C ILE A 277 -5.54 1.25 -13.88
N TYR A 278 -5.61 2.33 -14.67
CA TYR A 278 -6.81 3.15 -14.79
C TYR A 278 -7.95 2.43 -15.54
N THR A 279 -7.64 1.73 -16.63
CA THR A 279 -8.64 1.18 -17.55
C THR A 279 -9.08 -0.25 -17.21
N LYS A 280 -8.23 -1.04 -16.54
CA LYS A 280 -8.53 -2.45 -16.22
C LYS A 280 -8.52 -2.73 -14.72
N VAL A 281 -7.44 -2.35 -14.03
CA VAL A 281 -7.23 -2.74 -12.63
C VAL A 281 -8.27 -2.09 -11.73
N ILE A 282 -8.31 -0.75 -11.66
CA ILE A 282 -9.26 -0.03 -10.80
C ILE A 282 -10.71 -0.41 -11.12
N PRO A 283 -11.14 -0.46 -12.40
CA PRO A 283 -12.49 -0.86 -12.72
C PRO A 283 -12.89 -2.24 -12.20
N SER A 284 -11.99 -3.23 -12.23
CA SER A 284 -12.29 -4.56 -11.71
C SER A 284 -12.58 -4.53 -10.20
N PHE A 285 -11.82 -3.75 -9.43
CA PHE A 285 -12.02 -3.58 -7.98
C PHE A 285 -13.31 -2.82 -7.69
N VAL A 286 -13.61 -1.76 -8.45
CA VAL A 286 -14.85 -0.99 -8.29
C VAL A 286 -16.08 -1.85 -8.61
N ILE A 287 -16.00 -2.70 -9.63
CA ILE A 287 -17.08 -3.63 -9.98
C ILE A 287 -17.31 -4.64 -8.85
N LYS A 288 -16.25 -5.31 -8.37
CA LYS A 288 -16.33 -6.26 -7.23
C LYS A 288 -16.98 -5.59 -6.01
N LEU A 289 -16.56 -4.37 -5.70
CA LEU A 289 -17.09 -3.61 -4.59
C LEU A 289 -18.59 -3.28 -4.75
N LYS A 290 -19.06 -2.95 -5.96
CA LYS A 290 -20.48 -2.67 -6.22
C LYS A 290 -21.37 -3.93 -6.11
N ILE A 291 -20.85 -5.09 -6.52
CA ILE A 291 -21.57 -6.38 -6.40
C ILE A 291 -21.82 -6.71 -4.95
N ASP A 292 -20.78 -6.61 -4.12
CA ASP A 292 -20.89 -6.92 -2.70
C ASP A 292 -21.91 -6.04 -1.97
N GLN A 293 -22.06 -4.80 -2.39
CA GLN A 293 -23.07 -3.90 -1.83
C GLN A 293 -24.49 -4.18 -2.33
N ASN A 294 -24.64 -4.74 -3.52
CA ASN A 294 -25.94 -4.99 -4.12
C ASN A 294 -25.89 -6.21 -5.06
N PRO A 295 -25.88 -7.43 -4.51
CA PRO A 295 -25.70 -8.65 -5.30
C PRO A 295 -26.86 -8.94 -6.28
N ALA A 296 -27.97 -8.20 -6.17
CA ALA A 296 -29.15 -8.33 -7.03
C ALA A 296 -29.20 -7.30 -8.17
N ASP A 297 -28.16 -6.46 -8.37
CA ASP A 297 -28.15 -5.47 -9.46
C ASP A 297 -27.73 -6.10 -10.80
N ASP A 298 -28.72 -6.51 -11.60
CA ASP A 298 -28.59 -7.03 -12.97
C ASP A 298 -27.67 -6.18 -13.87
N ARG A 299 -27.54 -4.88 -13.58
CA ARG A 299 -26.71 -3.97 -14.37
C ARG A 299 -25.22 -4.21 -14.13
N VAL A 300 -24.86 -4.60 -12.90
CA VAL A 300 -23.46 -4.91 -12.53
C VAL A 300 -23.05 -6.26 -13.12
N ILE A 301 -23.95 -7.24 -13.12
CA ILE A 301 -23.75 -8.56 -13.76
C ILE A 301 -23.50 -8.39 -15.27
N ARG A 302 -24.30 -7.57 -15.97
CA ARG A 302 -24.11 -7.29 -17.41
C ARG A 302 -22.81 -6.54 -17.72
N ILE A 303 -22.31 -5.69 -16.81
CA ILE A 303 -21.01 -5.02 -16.97
C ILE A 303 -19.88 -6.04 -16.86
N MET A 304 -19.97 -6.99 -15.93
CA MET A 304 -19.00 -8.08 -15.83
C MET A 304 -18.97 -8.90 -17.12
N GLU A 305 -20.11 -9.41 -17.59
CA GLU A 305 -20.18 -10.23 -18.81
C GLU A 305 -19.54 -9.53 -20.02
N LYS A 306 -19.73 -8.21 -20.15
CA LYS A 306 -19.07 -7.43 -21.20
C LYS A 306 -17.57 -7.26 -20.99
N ALA A 307 -17.11 -7.11 -19.75
CA ALA A 307 -15.69 -6.98 -19.43
C ALA A 307 -14.94 -8.31 -19.60
N THR A 308 -15.53 -9.45 -19.22
CA THR A 308 -14.94 -10.78 -19.44
C THR A 308 -14.98 -11.22 -20.90
N ASN A 309 -16.04 -10.89 -21.64
CA ASN A 309 -16.13 -11.23 -23.07
C ASN A 309 -15.24 -10.38 -23.98
N ALA A 310 -14.76 -9.22 -23.50
CA ALA A 310 -13.79 -8.40 -24.22
C ALA A 310 -12.35 -8.96 -24.17
N GLU A 311 -12.10 -10.03 -23.40
CA GLU A 311 -10.81 -10.75 -23.36
C GLU A 311 -10.77 -11.95 -24.32
N ILE A 312 -11.83 -12.21 -25.11
CA ILE A 312 -11.95 -13.38 -26.00
C ILE A 312 -11.90 -13.01 -27.51
N ASP A 313 -11.83 -11.73 -27.88
CA ASP A 313 -11.68 -11.30 -29.29
C ASP A 313 -10.29 -10.73 -29.62
#